data_AF-A0A9N8VD13-F1
#
_entry.id   AF-A0A9N8VD13-F1
#
_cell.length_a   1.000
_cell.length_b   1.000
_cell.length_c   1.000
_cell.angle_alpha   90.00
_cell.angle_beta   90.00
_cell.angle_gamma   90.00
#
_symmetry.space_group_name_H-M   'P 1'
#
loop_
_entity.id
_entity.type
_entity.pdbx_description
1 polymer ?
#
loop_
_entity_poly.entity_id
_entity_poly.type
_entity_poly.pdbx_seq_one_letter_code
_entity_poly.pdbx_strand_id
1 'polypeptide(L)'
;MSENSTDISPNPYDDPSIPYVEPPENPLFQKSLEMMKQDKIFRDLNVNLSVLSVAGGLIVLSIIAAMWLYDKRLVNRVSLRLTTVISLVDILTGIAVIEYSTYVARDTLRCTFIAWAMSFCPQLYLFLTVMIAFNLQ
;
A
#
# COMPACT_ATOMS: atom_id res chain seq x y z
N MET A 1 36.90 17.06 -17.64
CA MET A 1 36.64 17.48 -16.25
C MET A 1 35.26 16.95 -15.92
N SER A 2 35.17 15.92 -15.09
CA SER A 2 33.93 15.20 -14.79
C SER A 2 33.26 15.87 -13.61
N GLU A 3 32.09 16.48 -13.81
CA GLU A 3 31.25 16.95 -12.72
C GLU A 3 30.45 15.75 -12.19
N ASN A 4 30.87 15.28 -11.00
CA ASN A 4 30.23 14.20 -10.27
C ASN A 4 29.11 14.79 -9.39
N SER A 5 27.89 14.84 -9.90
CA SER A 5 26.70 15.31 -9.19
C SER A 5 26.15 14.21 -8.26
N THR A 6 26.92 13.87 -7.23
CA THR A 6 26.43 13.10 -6.08
C THR A 6 26.73 13.87 -4.79
N ASP A 7 25.96 14.92 -4.55
CA ASP A 7 25.84 15.46 -3.20
C ASP A 7 24.38 15.82 -2.93
N ILE A 8 23.62 14.78 -2.54
CA ILE A 8 22.31 14.97 -1.92
C ILE A 8 22.65 15.45 -0.52
N SER A 9 22.60 16.76 -0.31
CA SER A 9 22.69 17.37 1.02
C SER A 9 21.76 16.62 1.96
N PRO A 10 22.25 16.01 3.06
CA PRO A 10 21.38 15.37 4.03
C PRO A 10 20.42 16.43 4.55
N ASN A 11 19.12 16.10 4.49
CA ASN A 11 18.08 17.00 4.96
C ASN A 11 18.35 17.27 6.45
N PRO A 12 18.59 18.52 6.88
CA PRO A 12 19.05 18.83 8.24
C PRO A 12 18.02 18.53 9.34
N TYR A 13 16.86 18.00 8.95
CA TYR A 13 15.74 17.63 9.81
C TYR A 13 15.66 16.12 10.13
N ASP A 14 16.60 15.30 9.63
CA ASP A 14 16.63 13.84 9.83
C ASP A 14 17.54 13.37 10.98
N ASP A 15 18.13 14.29 11.77
CA ASP A 15 18.99 13.94 12.91
C ASP A 15 18.18 13.73 14.21
N PRO A 16 18.09 12.49 14.75
CA PRO A 16 17.31 12.18 15.96
C PRO A 16 17.91 12.75 17.26
N SER A 17 19.11 13.35 17.21
CA SER A 17 19.79 13.91 18.38
C SER A 17 19.41 15.37 18.68
N ILE A 18 18.67 16.03 17.78
CA ILE A 18 18.27 17.43 17.92
C ILE A 18 16.85 17.49 18.53
N PRO A 19 16.66 18.12 19.72
CA PRO A 19 15.31 18.30 20.27
C PRO A 19 14.47 19.16 19.34
N TYR A 20 13.26 18.70 19.03
CA TYR A 20 12.32 19.43 18.19
C TYR A 20 11.99 20.79 18.82
N VAL A 21 12.30 21.87 18.09
CA VAL A 21 11.92 23.24 18.44
C VAL A 21 10.77 23.65 17.54
N GLU A 22 9.62 24.00 18.13
CA GLU A 22 8.49 24.50 17.35
C GLU A 22 8.88 25.79 16.62
N PRO A 23 8.61 25.89 15.31
CA PRO A 23 8.85 27.12 14.56
C PRO A 23 8.06 28.29 15.18
N PRO A 24 8.59 29.53 15.14
CA PRO A 24 7.89 30.71 15.65
C PRO A 24 6.52 30.89 14.95
N GLU A 25 5.50 31.26 15.72
CA GLU A 25 4.12 31.44 15.26
C GLU A 25 4.04 32.53 14.18
N ASN A 26 4.04 32.09 12.92
CA ASN A 26 3.79 32.93 11.76
C ASN A 26 2.63 32.29 10.97
N PRO A 27 1.58 33.05 10.61
CA PRO A 27 0.39 32.53 9.95
C PRO A 27 0.67 31.82 8.60
N LEU A 28 1.80 32.12 7.94
CA LEU A 28 2.24 31.39 6.74
C LEU A 28 2.73 29.96 7.06
N PHE A 29 3.26 29.73 8.26
CA PHE A 29 3.78 28.43 8.69
C PHE A 29 2.69 27.55 9.30
N GLN A 30 1.67 28.11 9.95
CA GLN A 30 0.56 27.32 10.53
C GLN A 30 -0.14 26.45 9.48
N LYS A 31 -0.46 27.00 8.31
CA LYS A 31 -1.08 26.23 7.21
C LYS A 31 -0.17 25.09 6.73
N SER A 32 1.14 25.34 6.66
CA SER A 32 2.14 24.34 6.29
C SER A 32 2.31 23.26 7.37
N LEU A 33 2.20 23.64 8.65
CA LEU A 33 2.26 22.75 9.80
C LEU A 33 1.04 21.82 9.86
N GLU A 34 -0.15 22.36 9.60
CA GLU A 34 -1.39 21.59 9.50
C GLU A 34 -1.35 20.58 8.34
N MET A 35 -0.86 20.99 7.16
CA MET A 35 -0.66 20.08 6.02
C MET A 35 0.33 18.97 6.34
N MET A 36 1.49 19.29 6.93
CA MET A 36 2.46 18.27 7.36
C MET A 36 1.88 17.31 8.40
N LYS A 37 1.05 17.81 9.32
CA LYS A 37 0.38 16.97 10.33
C LYS A 37 -0.66 16.06 9.69
N GLN A 38 -1.47 16.57 8.75
CA GLN A 38 -2.41 15.75 8.00
C GLN A 38 -1.69 14.68 7.19
N ASP A 39 -0.64 15.02 6.47
CA ASP A 39 0.13 14.06 5.67
C ASP A 39 0.73 12.94 6.54
N LYS A 40 1.24 13.27 7.73
CA LYS A 40 1.70 12.27 8.70
C LYS A 40 0.58 11.34 9.14
N ILE A 41 -0.59 11.89 9.50
CA ILE A 41 -1.74 11.09 9.94
C ILE A 41 -2.22 10.18 8.80
N PHE A 42 -2.38 10.71 7.59
CA PHE A 42 -2.79 9.93 6.43
C PHE A 42 -1.78 8.82 6.12
N ARG A 43 -0.49 9.12 6.17
CA ARG A 43 0.57 8.11 5.96
C ARG A 43 0.48 7.00 6.99
N ASP A 44 0.36 7.33 8.28
CA ASP A 44 0.34 6.34 9.35
C ASP A 44 -0.91 5.46 9.28
N LEU A 45 -2.07 6.07 9.01
CA LEU A 45 -3.32 5.33 8.74
C LEU A 45 -3.15 4.38 7.55
N ASN A 46 -2.62 4.88 6.44
CA ASN A 46 -2.52 4.11 5.21
C ASN A 46 -1.56 2.92 5.36
N VAL A 47 -0.46 3.09 6.09
CA VAL A 47 0.47 2.00 6.43
C VAL A 47 -0.23 0.97 7.31
N ASN A 48 -0.89 1.38 8.39
CA ASN A 48 -1.52 0.45 9.33
C ASN A 48 -2.67 -0.35 8.67
N LEU A 49 -3.51 0.33 7.88
CA LEU A 49 -4.58 -0.31 7.11
C LEU A 49 -4.01 -1.29 6.07
N SER A 50 -2.90 -0.94 5.43
CA SER A 50 -2.25 -1.81 4.45
C SER A 50 -1.65 -3.06 5.08
N VAL A 51 -1.00 -2.93 6.24
CA VAL A 51 -0.50 -4.08 7.01
C VAL A 51 -1.63 -5.01 7.40
N LEU A 52 -2.75 -4.46 7.88
CA LEU A 52 -3.94 -5.25 8.24
C LEU A 52 -4.54 -5.94 7.00
N SER A 53 -4.59 -5.25 5.86
CA SER A 53 -5.09 -5.79 4.60
C SER A 53 -4.23 -6.95 4.09
N VAL A 54 -2.90 -6.80 4.09
CA VAL A 54 -1.97 -7.88 3.71
C VAL A 54 -2.11 -9.07 4.65
N ALA A 55 -2.20 -8.84 5.97
CA ALA A 55 -2.39 -9.91 6.96
C ALA A 55 -3.71 -10.65 6.73
N GLY A 56 -4.81 -9.91 6.49
CA GLY A 56 -6.12 -10.47 6.16
C GLY A 56 -6.09 -11.32 4.89
N GLY A 57 -5.45 -10.82 3.83
CA GLY A 57 -5.27 -11.56 2.58
C GLY A 57 -4.46 -12.85 2.78
N LEU A 58 -3.38 -12.82 3.55
CA LEU A 58 -2.59 -14.02 3.85
C LEU A 58 -3.38 -15.06 4.66
N ILE A 59 -4.22 -14.62 5.61
CA ILE A 59 -5.11 -15.52 6.35
C ILE A 59 -6.09 -16.20 5.38
N VAL A 60 -6.73 -15.45 4.48
CA VAL A 60 -7.65 -16.03 3.50
C VAL A 60 -6.95 -17.04 2.59
N LEU A 61 -5.77 -16.70 2.06
CA LEU A 61 -4.96 -17.65 1.28
C LEU A 61 -4.59 -18.90 2.09
N SER A 62 -4.25 -18.76 3.37
CA SER A 62 -3.91 -19.89 4.22
C SER A 62 -5.10 -20.83 4.44
N ILE A 63 -6.32 -20.28 4.63
CA ILE A 63 -7.55 -21.06 4.76
C ILE A 63 -7.88 -21.78 3.45
N ILE A 64 -7.74 -21.10 2.31
CA ILE A 64 -7.98 -21.69 0.99
C ILE A 64 -6.96 -22.81 0.71
N ALA A 65 -5.68 -22.60 1.05
CA ALA A 65 -4.64 -23.62 0.93
C ALA A 65 -4.93 -24.83 1.83
N ALA A 66 -5.38 -24.61 3.07
CA ALA A 66 -5.79 -25.68 3.98
C ALA A 66 -7.00 -26.46 3.43
N MET A 67 -8.01 -25.79 2.88
CA MET A 67 -9.13 -26.44 2.20
C MET A 67 -8.68 -27.25 0.97
N TRP A 68 -7.69 -26.75 0.23
CA TRP A 68 -7.14 -27.44 -0.93
C TRP A 68 -6.39 -28.73 -0.57
N LEU A 69 -5.72 -28.74 0.58
CA LEU A 69 -5.08 -29.94 1.13
C LEU A 69 -6.10 -30.97 1.64
N TYR A 70 -7.26 -30.53 2.15
CA TYR A 70 -8.27 -31.42 2.72
C TYR A 70 -9.14 -32.10 1.66
N ASP A 71 -9.71 -31.33 0.71
CA ASP A 71 -10.47 -31.90 -0.40
C ASP A 71 -10.45 -30.95 -1.63
N LYS A 72 -9.68 -31.36 -2.64
CA LYS A 72 -9.52 -30.64 -3.91
C LYS A 72 -10.84 -30.48 -4.66
N ARG A 73 -11.84 -31.33 -4.39
CA ARG A 73 -13.14 -31.29 -5.07
C ARG A 73 -13.97 -30.08 -4.63
N LEU A 74 -13.80 -29.59 -3.40
CA LEU A 74 -14.48 -28.37 -2.93
C LEU A 74 -13.87 -27.09 -3.54
N VAL A 75 -12.56 -27.08 -3.79
CA VAL A 75 -11.84 -25.91 -4.31
C VAL A 75 -12.08 -25.64 -5.80
N ASN A 76 -12.68 -26.60 -6.51
CA ASN A 76 -12.92 -26.47 -7.94
C ASN A 76 -14.12 -25.56 -8.30
N ARG A 77 -14.84 -25.02 -7.31
CA ARG A 77 -15.96 -24.10 -7.54
C ARG A 77 -15.46 -22.74 -8.02
N VAL A 78 -16.17 -22.16 -8.97
CA VAL A 78 -15.84 -20.85 -9.59
C VAL A 78 -15.78 -19.75 -8.54
N SER A 79 -16.75 -19.71 -7.60
CA SER A 79 -16.78 -18.73 -6.52
C SER A 79 -15.53 -18.75 -5.65
N LEU A 80 -15.02 -19.94 -5.30
CA LEU A 80 -13.82 -20.07 -4.45
C LEU A 80 -12.54 -19.62 -5.17
N ARG A 81 -12.46 -19.89 -6.48
CA ARG A 81 -11.36 -19.37 -7.33
C ARG A 81 -11.38 -17.84 -7.36
N LEU A 82 -12.56 -17.22 -7.50
CA LEU A 82 -12.67 -15.76 -7.46
C LEU A 82 -12.26 -15.17 -6.11
N THR A 83 -12.65 -15.78 -4.99
CA THR A 83 -12.22 -15.33 -3.65
C THR A 83 -10.70 -15.39 -3.49
N THR A 84 -10.05 -16.41 -4.07
CA THR A 84 -8.59 -16.52 -4.09
C THR A 84 -7.95 -15.34 -4.84
N VAL A 85 -8.52 -14.97 -5.99
CA VAL A 85 -8.02 -13.84 -6.79
C VAL A 85 -8.22 -12.52 -6.06
N ILE A 86 -9.38 -12.30 -5.41
CA ILE A 86 -9.63 -11.09 -4.61
C ILE A 86 -8.59 -10.97 -3.49
N SER A 87 -8.35 -12.05 -2.76
CA SER A 87 -7.36 -12.07 -1.69
C SER A 87 -5.94 -11.76 -2.18
N LEU A 88 -5.58 -12.20 -3.38
CA LEU A 88 -4.29 -11.85 -4.00
C LEU A 88 -4.21 -10.36 -4.36
N VAL A 89 -5.31 -9.78 -4.83
CA VAL A 89 -5.41 -8.35 -5.17
C VAL A 89 -5.29 -7.49 -3.92
N ASP A 90 -5.89 -7.90 -2.81
CA ASP A 90 -5.76 -7.21 -1.52
C ASP A 90 -4.30 -7.17 -1.06
N ILE A 91 -3.59 -8.30 -1.17
CA ILE A 91 -2.15 -8.38 -0.84
C ILE A 91 -1.34 -7.46 -1.75
N LEU A 92 -1.56 -7.50 -3.07
CA LEU A 92 -0.85 -6.65 -4.03
C LEU A 92 -1.10 -5.16 -3.77
N THR A 93 -2.34 -4.79 -3.43
CA THR A 93 -2.71 -3.42 -3.10
C THR A 93 -2.03 -2.96 -1.82
N GLY A 94 -2.04 -3.77 -0.77
CA GLY A 94 -1.36 -3.47 0.49
C GLY A 94 0.16 -3.34 0.32
N ILE A 95 0.78 -4.19 -0.49
CA ILE A 95 2.21 -4.07 -0.83
C ILE A 95 2.48 -2.77 -1.61
N ALA A 96 1.65 -2.42 -2.59
CA ALA A 96 1.83 -1.20 -3.37
C ALA A 96 1.73 0.06 -2.50
N VAL A 97 0.85 0.07 -1.50
CA VAL A 97 0.74 1.16 -0.53
C VAL A 97 1.95 1.24 0.40
N ILE A 98 2.46 0.08 0.85
CA ILE A 98 3.69 0.04 1.67
C ILE A 98 4.87 0.58 0.88
N GLU A 99 5.07 0.14 -0.37
CA GLU A 99 6.11 0.64 -1.27
C GLU A 99 5.95 2.14 -1.57
N TYR A 100 4.71 2.64 -1.69
CA TYR A 100 4.46 4.08 -1.79
C TYR A 100 4.93 4.83 -0.54
N SER A 101 4.72 4.26 0.65
CA SER A 101 5.10 4.89 1.92
C SER A 101 6.61 4.92 2.18
N THR A 102 7.37 4.00 1.56
CA THR A 102 8.83 3.88 1.67
C THR A 102 9.56 4.39 0.43
N TYR A 103 8.82 4.91 -0.55
CA TYR A 103 9.36 5.34 -1.82
C TYR A 103 10.37 6.48 -1.66
N VAL A 104 11.58 6.27 -2.22
CA VAL A 104 12.59 7.32 -2.40
C VAL A 104 12.61 7.68 -3.88
N ALA A 105 12.61 8.99 -4.19
CA ALA A 105 12.42 9.56 -5.53
C ALA A 105 13.44 9.16 -6.63
N ARG A 106 14.32 8.19 -6.36
CA ARG A 106 15.33 7.69 -7.30
C ARG A 106 14.84 6.58 -8.24
N ASP A 107 13.79 5.82 -7.90
CA ASP A 107 13.40 4.60 -8.63
C ASP A 107 12.15 4.77 -9.52
N THR A 108 12.34 5.05 -10.81
CA THR A 108 11.25 5.19 -11.80
C THR A 108 10.41 3.92 -12.00
N LEU A 109 11.02 2.74 -11.88
CA LEU A 109 10.31 1.45 -12.01
C LEU A 109 9.35 1.19 -10.86
N ARG A 110 9.76 1.49 -9.62
CA ARG A 110 8.90 1.34 -8.44
C ARG A 110 7.70 2.28 -8.52
N CYS A 111 7.94 3.55 -8.89
CA CYS A 111 6.87 4.52 -9.09
C CYS A 111 5.85 4.06 -10.14
N THR A 112 6.32 3.51 -11.25
CA THR A 112 5.46 3.00 -12.33
C THR A 112 4.64 1.79 -11.86
N PHE A 113 5.27 0.86 -11.13
CA PHE A 113 4.59 -0.31 -10.56
C PHE A 113 3.52 0.09 -9.54
N ILE A 114 3.83 1.03 -8.64
CA ILE A 114 2.89 1.56 -7.65
C ILE A 114 1.71 2.22 -8.36
N ALA A 115 1.96 3.10 -9.34
CA ALA A 115 0.91 3.77 -10.10
C ALA A 115 0.01 2.79 -10.86
N TRP A 116 0.62 1.77 -11.48
CA TRP A 116 -0.10 0.69 -12.14
C TRP A 116 -0.97 -0.10 -11.14
N ALA A 117 -0.40 -0.53 -10.01
CA ALA A 117 -1.10 -1.32 -9.01
C ALA A 117 -2.28 -0.53 -8.39
N MET A 118 -2.08 0.75 -8.07
CA MET A 118 -3.12 1.63 -7.53
C MET A 118 -4.27 1.89 -8.51
N SER A 119 -4.01 1.88 -9.83
CA SER A 119 -5.04 2.05 -10.83
C SER A 119 -5.76 0.74 -11.19
N PHE A 120 -4.99 -0.34 -11.31
CA PHE A 120 -5.47 -1.63 -11.81
C PHE A 120 -6.20 -2.45 -10.73
N CYS A 121 -5.68 -2.47 -9.49
CA CYS A 121 -6.24 -3.31 -8.43
C CYS A 121 -7.70 -2.96 -8.06
N PRO A 122 -8.10 -1.68 -7.92
CA PRO A 122 -9.49 -1.32 -7.63
C PRO A 122 -10.47 -1.73 -8.74
N GLN A 123 -10.05 -1.60 -10.00
CA GLN A 123 -10.85 -2.02 -11.15
C GLN A 123 -11.05 -3.53 -11.16
N LEU A 124 -9.97 -4.28 -10.89
CA LEU A 124 -10.02 -5.72 -10.82
C LEU A 124 -10.86 -6.21 -9.63
N TYR A 125 -10.76 -5.56 -8.47
CA TYR A 125 -11.59 -5.84 -7.30
C TYR A 125 -13.08 -5.65 -7.59
N LEU A 126 -13.47 -4.54 -8.23
CA LEU A 126 -14.86 -4.29 -8.63
C LEU A 126 -15.34 -5.34 -9.62
N PHE A 127 -14.54 -5.65 -10.65
CA PHE A 127 -14.89 -6.66 -11.64
C PHE A 127 -15.11 -8.04 -11.01
N LEU A 128 -14.21 -8.46 -10.11
CA LEU A 128 -14.33 -9.74 -9.39
C LEU A 128 -15.56 -9.76 -8.48
N THR A 129 -15.84 -8.66 -7.78
CA THR A 129 -17.02 -8.56 -6.91
C THR A 129 -18.31 -8.71 -7.70
N VAL A 130 -18.40 -8.06 -8.87
CA VAL A 130 -19.54 -8.20 -9.79
C VAL A 130 -19.67 -9.63 -10.30
N MET A 131 -18.57 -10.27 -10.69
CA MET A 131 -18.60 -11.67 -11.13
C MET A 131 -19.02 -12.65 -10.03
N ILE A 132 -18.63 -12.42 -8.78
CA ILE A 132 -19.13 -13.21 -7.63
C ILE A 132 -20.64 -13.03 -7.48
N ALA A 133 -21.14 -11.80 -7.57
CA ALA A 133 -22.57 -11.51 -7.45
C ALA A 133 -23.39 -12.24 -8.52
N PHE A 134 -22.91 -12.26 -9.78
CA PHE A 134 -23.55 -13.03 -10.86
C PHE A 134 -23.46 -14.55 -10.69
N ASN A 135 -22.41 -15.07 -10.03
CA ASN A 135 -22.26 -16.51 -9.80
C ASN A 135 -23.15 -17.04 -8.65
N LEU A 136 -23.69 -16.14 -7.83
CA LEU A 136 -24.59 -16.46 -6.71
C LEU A 136 -26.08 -16.44 -7.10
N GLN A 137 -26.42 -15.88 -8.27
CA GLN A 137 -27.77 -15.93 -8.86
C GLN A 137 -28.03 -17.30 -9.51
#